data_AF-A0A9E3UWS8-F1
#
_entry.id   AF-A0A9E3UWS8-F1
#
_cell.length_a   1.000
_cell.length_b   1.000
_cell.length_c   1.000
_cell.angle_alpha   90.00
_cell.angle_beta   90.00
_cell.angle_gamma   90.00
#
_symmetry.space_group_name_H-M   'P 1'
#
loop_
_entity.id
_entity.type
_entity.pdbx_description
1 polymer ?
#
loop_
_entity_poly.entity_id
_entity_poly.type
_entity_poly.pdbx_seq_one_letter_code
_entity_poly.pdbx_strand_id
1 'polypeptide(L)' 'MIFALIGLALDVPHDSTLSRRAADLQVERSRQSKGPLHLVLDSTDLKVDGEGEGKVRTNGCSQRRT' A
#
# COMPACT_ATOMS: atom_id res chain seq x y z
N MET A 1 -9.75 -14.15 -13.12
CA MET A 1 -9.42 -14.12 -11.68
C MET A 1 -8.04 -14.72 -11.50
N ILE A 2 -7.06 -13.97 -10.99
CA ILE A 2 -5.62 -14.36 -10.96
C ILE A 2 -5.38 -15.73 -10.30
N PHE A 3 -6.17 -16.06 -9.28
CA PHE A 3 -6.08 -17.32 -8.55
C PHE A 3 -6.36 -18.55 -9.43
N ALA A 4 -7.30 -18.45 -10.38
CA ALA A 4 -7.53 -19.51 -11.36
C ALA A 4 -6.35 -19.67 -12.33
N LEU A 5 -5.61 -18.59 -12.62
CA LEU A 5 -4.43 -18.64 -13.49
C LEU A 5 -3.22 -19.30 -12.81
N ILE A 6 -3.16 -19.26 -11.47
CA ILE A 6 -2.12 -19.94 -10.67
C ILE A 6 -2.59 -21.28 -10.10
N GLY A 7 -3.70 -21.84 -10.60
CA GLY A 7 -4.20 -23.15 -10.19
C GLY A 7 -4.79 -23.21 -8.78
N LEU A 8 -5.13 -22.07 -8.19
CA LEU A 8 -5.65 -21.99 -6.83
C LEU A 8 -7.18 -21.83 -6.84
N ALA A 9 -7.88 -22.82 -6.27
CA ALA A 9 -9.34 -22.84 -6.12
C ALA A 9 -9.80 -22.04 -4.89
N LEU A 10 -9.38 -20.77 -4.78
CA LEU A 10 -9.91 -19.86 -3.78
C LEU A 10 -11.03 -19.01 -4.37
N ASP A 11 -12.14 -18.95 -3.64
CA ASP A 11 -13.18 -17.95 -3.87
C ASP A 11 -12.67 -16.58 -3.46
N VAL A 12 -12.46 -15.72 -4.44
CA VAL A 12 -11.93 -14.39 -4.20
C VAL A 12 -13.09 -13.41 -4.25
N PRO A 13 -13.40 -12.73 -3.13
CA PRO A 13 -14.40 -11.69 -3.16
C PRO A 13 -13.96 -10.59 -4.13
N HIS A 14 -14.90 -10.12 -4.95
CA HIS A 14 -14.72 -8.90 -5.76
C HIS A 14 -14.27 -7.74 -4.85
N ASP A 15 -13.51 -6.79 -5.38
CA ASP A 15 -13.07 -5.59 -4.65
C ASP A 15 -14.22 -4.89 -3.90
N SER A 16 -15.40 -4.77 -4.51
CA SER A 16 -16.61 -4.26 -3.87
C SER A 16 -17.00 -5.04 -2.60
N THR A 17 -16.81 -6.36 -2.57
CA THR A 17 -17.09 -7.20 -1.41
C THR A 17 -16.07 -6.98 -0.30
N LEU A 18 -14.79 -6.78 -0.65
CA LEU A 18 -13.76 -6.41 0.33
C LEU A 18 -14.00 -5.01 0.90
N SER A 19 -14.32 -4.03 0.05
CA SER A 19 -14.59 -2.64 0.45
C SER A 19 -15.79 -2.52 1.41
N ARG A 20 -16.90 -3.24 1.12
CA ARG A 20 -18.06 -3.26 2.04
C ARG A 20 -17.73 -3.84 3.41
N ARG A 21 -16.94 -4.93 3.46
CA ARG A 21 -16.53 -5.53 4.73
C ARG A 21 -15.53 -4.67 5.50
N ALA A 22 -14.68 -3.91 4.80
CA ALA A 22 -13.70 -3.02 5.41
C ALA A 22 -14.36 -1.91 6.25
N ALA A 23 -15.60 -1.53 5.95
CA ALA A 23 -16.35 -0.54 6.73
C ALA A 23 -16.62 -1.02 8.17
N ASP A 24 -16.93 -2.30 8.35
CA ASP A 24 -17.26 -2.90 9.64
C ASP A 24 -16.06 -3.61 10.31
N LEU A 25 -14.93 -3.67 9.62
CA LEU A 25 -13.72 -4.34 10.11
C LEU A 25 -13.04 -3.49 11.18
N GLN A 26 -13.07 -3.97 12.43
CA GLN A 26 -12.29 -3.39 13.53
C GLN A 26 -10.81 -3.71 13.33
N VAL A 27 -10.02 -2.71 12.92
CA VAL A 27 -8.57 -2.82 12.78
C VAL A 27 -7.93 -1.99 13.88
N GLU A 28 -7.00 -2.57 14.63
CA GLU A 28 -6.16 -1.79 15.54
C GLU A 28 -5.33 -0.79 14.73
N ARG A 29 -5.66 0.49 14.88
CA ARG A 29 -4.96 1.57 14.19
C ARG A 29 -3.71 1.93 14.99
N SER A 30 -2.56 1.97 14.31
CA SER A 30 -1.36 2.55 14.90
C SER A 30 -1.60 4.01 15.29
N ARG A 31 -0.82 4.48 16.27
CA ARG A 31 -0.96 5.82 16.83
C ARG A 31 -0.91 6.86 15.72
N GLN A 32 -1.98 7.65 15.58
CA GLN A 32 -2.05 8.75 14.61
C GLN A 32 -0.85 9.69 14.82
N SER A 33 -0.15 10.02 13.74
CA SER A 33 0.92 11.01 13.78
C SER A 33 0.35 12.35 14.26
N LYS A 34 1.06 13.02 15.17
CA LYS A 34 0.67 14.35 15.67
C LYS A 34 1.06 15.49 14.71
N GLY A 35 1.73 15.16 13.60
CA GLY A 35 2.20 16.09 12.58
C GLY A 35 1.80 15.64 11.17
N PRO A 36 2.14 16.44 10.14
CA PRO A 36 1.78 16.18 8.76
C PRO A 36 2.21 14.79 8.29
N LEU A 37 1.29 14.07 7.65
CA LEU A 37 1.54 12.76 7.05
C LEU A 37 1.52 12.89 5.53
N HIS A 38 2.64 12.64 4.86
CA HIS A 38 2.73 12.69 3.41
C HIS A 38 2.52 11.28 2.85
N LEU A 39 1.33 11.01 2.35
CA LEU A 39 0.99 9.75 1.70
C LEU A 39 1.28 9.85 0.21
N VAL A 40 2.20 9.03 -0.29
CA VAL A 40 2.49 8.87 -1.72
C VAL A 40 1.85 7.57 -2.18
N LEU A 41 0.83 7.66 -3.01
CA LEU A 41 0.16 6.52 -3.63
C LEU A 41 0.63 6.40 -5.08
N ASP A 42 1.18 5.26 -5.47
CA ASP A 42 1.35 4.90 -6.88
C ASP A 42 0.41 3.76 -7.28
N SER A 43 0.37 3.41 -8.57
CA SER A 43 -0.51 2.37 -9.11
C SER A 43 -0.19 0.95 -8.61
N THR A 44 0.91 0.81 -7.88
CA THR A 44 1.43 -0.47 -7.38
C THR A 44 1.37 -0.58 -5.87
N ASP A 45 1.58 0.50 -5.09
CA ASP A 45 1.53 0.44 -3.62
C ASP A 45 1.34 1.80 -2.92
N LEU A 46 0.94 1.70 -1.65
CA LEU A 46 0.82 2.81 -0.68
C LEU A 46 2.14 3.04 0.05
N LYS A 47 2.71 4.24 -0.09
CA LYS A 47 3.90 4.70 0.64
C LYS A 47 3.54 5.81 1.63
N VAL A 48 4.00 5.66 2.87
CA VAL A 48 3.76 6.59 3.97
C VAL A 48 5.07 7.26 4.34
N ASP A 49 5.25 8.53 3.99
CA ASP A 49 6.41 9.33 4.37
C ASP A 49 5.99 10.28 5.53
N GLY A 50 6.53 10.03 6.72
CA GLY A 50 6.34 10.87 7.91
C GLY A 50 7.63 11.52 8.39
N GLU A 51 7.53 12.61 9.16
CA GLU A 51 8.66 13.31 9.80
C GLU A 51 9.35 12.37 10.82
N GLY A 52 10.25 11.51 10.32
CA GLY A 52 10.97 10.52 11.12
C GLY A 52 11.43 9.26 10.39
N GLU A 53 10.88 8.91 9.23
CA GLU A 53 11.20 7.65 8.53
C GLU A 53 11.60 7.87 7.06
N GLY A 54 12.56 8.76 6.85
CA GLY A 54 13.17 9.04 5.55
C GLY A 54 14.66 8.73 5.51
N LYS A 55 15.11 7.59 6.06
CA LYS A 55 16.51 7.13 5.92
C LYS A 55 16.60 5.66 5.53
N VAL A 56 16.00 5.31 4.40
CA VAL A 56 16.44 4.16 3.62
C VAL A 56 16.82 4.67 2.25
N ARG A 57 18.14 4.67 2.00
CA ARG A 57 18.69 4.91 0.68
C ARG A 57 18.23 3.76 -0.21
N THR A 58 17.43 4.07 -1.21
CA THR A 58 17.27 3.17 -2.34
C THR A 58 17.59 3.94 -3.60
N ASN A 59 18.77 3.60 -4.10
CA ASN A 59 19.32 3.78 -5.43
C ASN A 59 19.24 5.18 -6.04
N GLY A 60 20.39 5.86 -5.99
CA GLY A 60 20.77 6.79 -7.02
C GLY A 60 20.63 6.12 -8.38
N CYS A 61 19.50 6.36 -9.04
CA CYS A 61 19.38 6.19 -10.46
C CYS A 61 20.18 7.35 -11.07
N SER A 62 21.48 7.11 -11.28
CA SER A 62 22.26 7.95 -12.18
C SER A 62 21.72 7.73 -13.60
N GLN A 63 20.85 8.64 -14.01
CA GLN A 63 20.56 8.96 -15.41
C GLN A 63 20.52 10.50 -15.44
N ARG A 64 21.25 11.24 -16.30
CA ARG A 64 21.70 10.95 -17.67
C ARG A 64 22.62 12.08 -18.19
N ARG A 65 23.23 11.84 -19.38
CA ARG A 65 23.85 12.77 -20.37
C ARG A 65 25.34 13.06 -20.10
N THR A 66 26.31 12.75 -20.97
CA THR A 66 26.36 12.60 -22.43
C THR A 66 27.49 11.64 -22.77
#